data_AF-A0A5K0YQY6-F1
#
_entry.id   AF-A0A5K0YQY6-F1
#
_cell.length_a   1.000
_cell.length_b   1.000
_cell.length_c   1.000
_cell.angle_alpha   90.00
_cell.angle_beta   90.00
_cell.angle_gamma   90.00
#
_symmetry.space_group_name_H-M   'P 1'
#
loop_
_entity.id
_entity.type
_entity.pdbx_description
1 polymer ?
#
loop_
_entity_poly.entity_id
_entity_poly.type
_entity_poly.pdbx_seq_one_letter_code
_entity_poly.pdbx_strand_id
1 'polypeptide(L)'
;PSGKVMLLPEEDPNANHIMIATGTGVAPYRGYLRRMFMESVPSFRFNGLAWLFLGVANTDSLLYDDEFKKYLRDYPDNFRYDVALSRQQKNKSGGKMYVQDKMEEYSDEIFKLLDEGTHIYFCGLKGMMPGIQETLKRVAEARGENWDQKLSQLKKKKQWHVEVY
;
A
#
# COMPACT_ATOMS: atom_id res chain seq x y z
N PRO A 1 -10.62 -22.21 -0.29
CA PRO A 1 -9.90 -20.98 -0.75
C PRO A 1 -8.53 -21.38 -1.32
N SER A 2 -7.95 -20.57 -2.21
CA SER A 2 -6.60 -20.73 -2.76
C SER A 2 -5.77 -19.46 -2.50
N GLY A 3 -4.44 -19.54 -2.67
CA GLY A 3 -3.54 -18.40 -2.42
C GLY A 3 -3.03 -18.33 -0.98
N LYS A 4 -1.74 -18.00 -0.83
CA LYS A 4 -1.09 -17.76 0.47
C LYS A 4 -0.29 -16.45 0.51
N VAL A 5 -0.16 -15.76 -0.63
CA VAL A 5 0.68 -14.57 -0.78
C VAL A 5 0.05 -13.37 -0.09
N MET A 6 -1.26 -13.23 -0.18
CA MET A 6 -2.04 -12.13 0.40
C MET A 6 -2.74 -12.55 1.69
N LEU A 7 -2.06 -13.33 2.54
CA LEU A 7 -2.49 -13.53 3.93
C LEU A 7 -1.92 -12.42 4.79
N LEU A 8 -2.71 -11.92 5.74
CA LEU A 8 -2.28 -10.92 6.70
C LEU A 8 -1.38 -11.59 7.75
N PRO A 9 -0.13 -11.13 7.95
CA PRO A 9 0.67 -11.49 9.12
C PRO A 9 0.02 -10.88 10.36
N GLU A 10 -0.30 -11.72 11.33
CA GLU A 10 -0.98 -11.33 12.58
C GLU A 10 -0.14 -11.67 13.81
N GLU A 11 1.08 -12.16 13.62
CA GLU A 11 1.99 -12.53 14.69
C GLU A 11 2.43 -11.32 15.53
N ASP A 12 2.53 -10.15 14.90
CA ASP A 12 2.76 -8.87 15.58
C ASP A 12 1.60 -7.90 15.29
N PRO A 13 0.74 -7.59 16.29
CA PRO A 13 -0.36 -6.65 16.12
C PRO A 13 0.09 -5.20 15.88
N ASN A 14 1.37 -4.88 16.11
CA ASN A 14 1.95 -3.56 15.86
C ASN A 14 2.63 -3.47 14.49
N ALA A 15 2.61 -4.56 13.72
CA ALA A 15 3.21 -4.56 12.38
C ALA A 15 2.56 -3.48 11.51
N ASN A 16 3.39 -2.80 10.72
CA ASN A 16 2.94 -1.82 9.76
C ASN A 16 2.62 -2.49 8.42
N HIS A 17 1.59 -2.02 7.73
CA HIS A 17 1.14 -2.54 6.45
C HIS A 17 0.92 -1.41 5.44
N ILE A 18 1.72 -1.38 4.38
CA ILE A 18 1.54 -0.49 3.22
C ILE A 18 0.82 -1.28 2.12
N MET A 19 -0.35 -0.81 1.70
CA MET A 19 -1.25 -1.50 0.78
C MET A 19 -1.39 -0.68 -0.51
N ILE A 20 -0.86 -1.18 -1.62
CA ILE A 20 -0.90 -0.50 -2.92
C ILE A 20 -1.91 -1.18 -3.84
N ALA A 21 -3.02 -0.50 -4.12
CA ALA A 21 -4.12 -0.99 -4.95
C ALA A 21 -4.28 -0.21 -6.25
N THR A 22 -4.66 -0.91 -7.32
CA THR A 22 -5.30 -0.29 -8.49
C THR A 22 -6.66 -0.93 -8.78
N GLY A 23 -7.71 -0.11 -8.90
CA GLY A 23 -9.08 -0.58 -9.16
C GLY A 23 -9.52 -1.69 -8.22
N THR A 24 -9.93 -2.84 -8.78
CA THR A 24 -10.39 -4.02 -8.03
C THR A 24 -9.33 -4.65 -7.12
N GLY A 25 -8.05 -4.28 -7.25
CA GLY A 25 -6.98 -4.67 -6.35
C GLY A 25 -7.17 -4.22 -4.90
N VAL A 26 -8.14 -3.32 -4.63
CA VAL A 26 -8.51 -2.92 -3.26
C VAL A 26 -9.20 -4.02 -2.46
N ALA A 27 -9.72 -5.06 -3.12
CA ALA A 27 -10.52 -6.11 -2.50
C ALA A 27 -9.87 -6.80 -1.28
N PRO A 28 -8.61 -7.30 -1.33
CA PRO A 28 -7.97 -7.89 -0.15
C PRO A 28 -7.81 -6.87 0.99
N TYR A 29 -7.49 -5.62 0.66
CA TYR A 29 -7.24 -4.57 1.65
C TYR A 29 -8.51 -4.12 2.37
N ARG A 30 -9.66 -4.16 1.69
CA ARG A 30 -10.94 -3.98 2.37
C ARG A 30 -11.16 -5.04 3.45
N GLY A 31 -10.79 -6.29 3.19
CA GLY A 31 -10.83 -7.36 4.17
C GLY A 31 -9.90 -7.10 5.35
N TYR A 32 -8.65 -6.72 5.08
CA TYR A 32 -7.66 -6.39 6.10
C TYR A 32 -8.14 -5.24 6.99
N LEU A 33 -8.58 -4.14 6.39
CA LEU A 33 -8.99 -2.93 7.11
C LEU A 33 -10.24 -3.16 7.97
N ARG A 34 -11.19 -3.96 7.51
CA ARG A 34 -12.33 -4.37 8.34
C ARG A 34 -11.87 -5.17 9.56
N ARG A 35 -10.97 -6.13 9.36
CA ARG A 35 -10.39 -6.92 10.44
C ARG A 35 -9.58 -6.08 11.44
N MET A 36 -8.88 -5.06 10.95
CA MET A 36 -8.08 -4.14 11.78
C MET A 36 -8.94 -3.14 12.56
N PHE A 37 -9.99 -2.59 11.94
CA PHE A 37 -10.65 -1.37 12.46
C PHE A 37 -12.17 -1.47 12.67
N MET A 38 -12.85 -2.43 12.04
CA MET A 38 -14.32 -2.54 12.09
C MET A 38 -14.80 -3.70 12.95
N GLU A 39 -14.15 -4.85 12.86
CA GLU A 39 -14.55 -6.06 13.55
C GLU A 39 -14.01 -6.08 14.98
N SER A 40 -14.83 -6.54 15.93
CA SER A 40 -14.36 -6.83 17.28
C SER A 40 -13.81 -8.25 17.34
N VAL A 41 -12.51 -8.42 17.08
CA VAL A 41 -11.83 -9.72 17.09
C VAL A 41 -10.97 -9.85 18.37
N PRO A 42 -11.39 -10.59 19.41
CA PRO A 42 -10.64 -10.64 20.68
C PRO A 42 -9.20 -11.14 20.55
N SER A 43 -8.92 -11.99 19.57
CA SER A 43 -7.59 -12.56 19.32
C SER A 43 -6.68 -11.65 18.49
N PHE A 44 -7.19 -10.55 17.93
CA PHE A 44 -6.41 -9.65 17.07
C PHE A 44 -6.84 -8.20 17.28
N ARG A 45 -5.95 -7.40 17.86
CA ARG A 45 -6.16 -5.96 18.05
C ARG A 45 -5.03 -5.22 17.36
N PHE A 46 -5.34 -4.62 16.22
CA PHE A 46 -4.35 -3.89 15.44
C PHE A 46 -3.94 -2.58 16.13
N ASN A 47 -2.63 -2.39 16.30
CA ASN A 47 -2.04 -1.19 16.92
C ASN A 47 -0.94 -0.57 16.05
N GLY A 48 -0.63 -1.15 14.89
CA GLY A 48 0.35 -0.63 13.95
C GLY A 48 -0.20 0.49 13.07
N LEU A 49 0.52 0.78 11.98
CA LEU A 49 0.11 1.69 10.92
C LEU A 49 -0.37 0.90 9.69
N ALA A 50 -1.60 1.13 9.27
CA ALA A 50 -2.14 0.67 8.00
C ALA A 50 -2.21 1.85 7.02
N TRP A 51 -1.54 1.75 5.88
CA TRP A 51 -1.48 2.81 4.89
C TRP A 51 -1.95 2.32 3.53
N LEU A 52 -3.12 2.79 3.10
CA LEU A 52 -3.71 2.45 1.81
C LEU A 52 -3.39 3.51 0.75
N PHE A 53 -2.80 3.07 -0.36
CA PHE A 53 -2.71 3.83 -1.60
C PHE A 53 -3.68 3.24 -2.62
N LEU A 54 -4.63 4.04 -3.12
CA LEU A 54 -5.62 3.59 -4.10
C LEU A 54 -5.54 4.39 -5.40
N GLY A 55 -5.21 3.70 -6.49
CA GLY A 55 -5.26 4.25 -7.85
C GLY A 55 -6.55 3.91 -8.57
N VAL A 56 -7.26 4.94 -9.04
CA VAL A 56 -8.47 4.79 -9.87
C VAL A 56 -8.49 5.80 -11.02
N ALA A 57 -9.47 5.67 -11.91
CA ALA A 57 -9.60 6.57 -13.05
C ALA A 57 -9.97 8.00 -12.62
N ASN A 58 -11.01 8.14 -11.81
CA ASN A 58 -11.58 9.40 -11.35
C ASN A 58 -12.35 9.16 -10.04
N THR A 59 -12.88 10.22 -9.45
CA THR A 59 -13.62 10.19 -8.18
C THR A 59 -14.79 9.20 -8.23
N ASP A 60 -15.55 9.16 -9.32
CA ASP A 60 -16.69 8.24 -9.49
C ASP A 60 -16.26 6.75 -9.55
N SER A 61 -14.98 6.49 -9.82
CA SER A 61 -14.42 5.14 -9.83
C SER A 61 -13.87 4.71 -8.47
N LEU A 62 -14.00 5.54 -7.43
CA LEU A 62 -13.54 5.19 -6.09
C LEU A 62 -14.38 4.06 -5.52
N LEU A 63 -13.70 3.09 -4.91
CA LEU A 63 -14.30 1.91 -4.32
C LEU A 63 -14.18 2.00 -2.81
N TYR A 64 -15.31 1.96 -2.11
CA TYR A 64 -15.39 1.96 -0.64
C TYR A 64 -14.77 3.19 0.04
N ASP A 65 -14.65 4.31 -0.67
CA ASP A 65 -14.02 5.54 -0.19
C ASP A 65 -14.64 6.07 1.12
N ASP A 66 -15.96 6.02 1.27
CA ASP A 66 -16.64 6.41 2.52
C ASP A 66 -16.22 5.52 3.72
N GLU A 67 -16.00 4.23 3.48
CA GLU A 67 -15.55 3.28 4.50
C GLU A 67 -14.11 3.61 4.94
N PHE A 68 -13.21 3.87 3.98
CA PHE A 68 -11.82 4.24 4.29
C PHE A 68 -11.71 5.63 4.93
N LYS A 69 -12.49 6.61 4.47
CA LYS A 69 -12.57 7.93 5.10
C LYS A 69 -13.10 7.86 6.53
N LYS A 70 -13.95 6.88 6.85
CA LYS A 70 -14.37 6.63 8.22
C LYS A 70 -13.19 6.15 9.09
N TYR A 71 -12.40 5.19 8.63
CA TYR A 71 -11.20 4.76 9.37
C TYR A 71 -10.20 5.91 9.58
N LEU A 72 -10.03 6.78 8.58
CA LEU A 72 -9.13 7.95 8.69
C LEU A 72 -9.57 8.91 9.79
N ARG A 73 -10.89 9.07 10.01
CA ARG A 73 -11.43 9.90 11.10
C ARG A 73 -11.38 9.21 12.45
N ASP A 74 -11.69 7.92 12.50
CA ASP A 74 -11.81 7.17 13.75
C ASP A 74 -10.44 6.74 14.32
N TYR A 75 -9.45 6.50 13.44
CA TYR A 75 -8.12 5.98 13.77
C TYR A 75 -6.99 6.78 13.08
N PRO A 76 -6.91 8.11 13.27
CA PRO A 76 -5.98 8.97 12.54
C PRO A 76 -4.50 8.64 12.80
N ASP A 77 -4.17 8.03 13.94
CA ASP A 77 -2.81 7.63 14.28
C ASP A 77 -2.42 6.25 13.70
N ASN A 78 -3.41 5.43 13.31
CA ASN A 78 -3.20 4.05 12.86
C ASN A 78 -3.58 3.84 11.39
N PHE A 79 -4.32 4.75 10.76
CA PHE A 79 -4.73 4.62 9.37
C PHE A 79 -4.42 5.85 8.54
N ARG A 80 -3.80 5.62 7.38
CA ARG A 80 -3.56 6.62 6.34
C ARG A 80 -4.13 6.18 5.01
N TYR A 81 -4.59 7.15 4.24
CA TYR A 81 -5.26 6.90 2.98
C TYR A 81 -4.91 7.94 1.92
N ASP A 82 -4.27 7.49 0.84
CA ASP A 82 -3.86 8.32 -0.28
C ASP A 82 -4.47 7.81 -1.59
N VAL A 83 -4.98 8.74 -2.39
CA VAL A 83 -5.70 8.44 -3.64
C VAL A 83 -4.98 9.07 -4.83
N ALA A 84 -4.79 8.27 -5.89
CA ALA A 84 -4.30 8.71 -7.19
C ALA A 84 -5.44 8.65 -8.23
N LEU A 85 -5.88 9.82 -8.73
CA LEU A 85 -6.95 9.95 -9.72
C LEU A 85 -6.37 10.23 -11.11
N SER A 86 -6.12 9.17 -11.89
CA SER A 86 -5.34 9.26 -13.14
C SER A 86 -5.93 10.15 -14.24
N ARG A 87 -7.23 10.43 -14.22
CA ARG A 87 -7.91 11.33 -15.19
C ARG A 87 -8.21 12.72 -14.64
N GLN A 88 -7.95 12.99 -13.35
CA GLN A 88 -8.30 14.26 -12.69
C GLN A 88 -7.09 14.95 -12.05
N GLN A 89 -6.03 14.21 -11.74
CA GLN A 89 -4.81 14.74 -11.13
C GLN A 89 -3.62 14.62 -12.10
N LYS A 90 -2.64 15.50 -11.88
CA LYS A 90 -1.40 15.56 -12.65
C LYS A 90 -0.20 15.29 -11.76
N ASN A 91 0.74 14.48 -12.24
CA ASN A 91 2.01 14.26 -11.54
C ASN A 91 2.98 15.44 -11.75
N LYS A 92 4.17 15.36 -11.13
CA LYS A 92 5.19 16.42 -11.17
C LYS A 92 5.61 16.83 -12.60
N SER A 93 5.50 15.92 -13.56
CA SER A 93 5.86 16.15 -14.97
C SER A 93 4.66 16.57 -15.85
N GLY A 94 3.49 16.85 -15.26
CA GLY A 94 2.27 17.20 -16.01
C GLY A 94 1.54 16.00 -16.66
N GLY A 95 2.04 14.79 -16.43
CA GLY A 95 1.44 13.52 -16.85
C GLY A 95 0.25 13.11 -15.97
N LYS A 96 -0.35 11.96 -16.26
CA LYS A 96 -1.44 11.40 -15.43
C LYS A 96 -0.91 10.99 -14.06
N MET A 97 -1.68 11.21 -13.01
CA MET A 97 -1.35 10.76 -11.65
C MET A 97 -1.61 9.26 -11.47
N TYR A 98 -0.59 8.49 -11.12
CA TYR A 98 -0.70 7.08 -10.77
C TYR A 98 -0.24 6.83 -9.33
N VAL A 99 -0.44 5.59 -8.84
CA VAL A 99 -0.10 5.22 -7.46
C VAL A 99 1.39 5.38 -7.17
N GLN A 100 2.26 5.08 -8.13
CA GLN A 100 3.70 5.26 -7.96
C GLN A 100 4.07 6.73 -7.79
N ASP A 101 3.38 7.66 -8.46
CA ASP A 101 3.61 9.09 -8.28
C ASP A 101 3.23 9.52 -6.85
N LYS A 102 2.11 9.00 -6.32
CA LYS A 102 1.72 9.21 -4.91
C LYS A 102 2.72 8.59 -3.93
N MET A 103 3.22 7.39 -4.20
CA MET A 103 4.27 6.78 -3.38
C MET A 103 5.56 7.61 -3.38
N GLU A 104 5.91 8.23 -4.51
CA GLU A 104 7.09 9.09 -4.60
C GLU A 104 6.98 10.32 -3.69
N GLU A 105 5.78 10.90 -3.53
CA GLU A 105 5.53 12.02 -2.60
C GLU A 105 5.91 11.67 -1.15
N TYR A 106 5.80 10.40 -0.76
CA TYR A 106 6.11 9.90 0.58
C TYR A 106 7.29 8.93 0.60
N SER A 107 8.14 8.97 -0.42
CA SER A 107 9.20 8.00 -0.66
C SER A 107 10.12 7.79 0.56
N ASP A 108 10.56 8.87 1.21
CA ASP A 108 11.43 8.78 2.38
C ASP A 108 10.78 8.07 3.56
N GLU A 109 9.50 8.33 3.78
CA GLU A 109 8.73 7.72 4.86
C GLU A 109 8.44 6.24 4.57
N ILE A 110 8.07 5.92 3.32
CA ILE A 110 7.89 4.53 2.89
C ILE A 110 9.19 3.75 3.09
N PHE A 111 10.34 4.30 2.69
CA PHE A 111 11.62 3.61 2.84
C PHE A 111 12.01 3.39 4.30
N LYS A 112 11.80 4.40 5.16
CA LYS A 112 11.99 4.28 6.61
C LYS A 112 11.12 3.16 7.20
N LEU A 113 9.83 3.15 6.86
CA LEU A 113 8.90 2.11 7.30
C LEU A 113 9.35 0.71 6.84
N LEU A 114 9.81 0.58 5.60
CA LEU A 114 10.33 -0.70 5.07
C LEU A 114 11.55 -1.19 5.85
N ASP A 115 12.45 -0.28 6.25
CA ASP A 115 13.62 -0.61 7.07
C ASP A 115 13.24 -1.05 8.49
N GLU A 116 12.14 -0.51 9.03
CA GLU A 116 11.57 -0.87 10.33
C GLU A 116 10.79 -2.20 10.35
N GLY A 117 10.71 -2.92 9.22
CA GLY A 117 10.04 -4.23 9.19
C GLY A 117 8.63 -4.20 8.59
N THR A 118 8.17 -3.07 8.07
CA THR A 118 6.83 -2.93 7.45
C THR A 118 6.61 -3.92 6.32
N HIS A 119 5.41 -4.50 6.25
CA HIS A 119 4.98 -5.30 5.11
C HIS A 119 4.36 -4.41 4.04
N ILE A 120 4.71 -4.65 2.78
CA ILE A 120 4.17 -3.94 1.61
C ILE A 120 3.48 -4.91 0.66
N TYR A 121 2.28 -4.55 0.24
CA TYR A 121 1.40 -5.36 -0.60
C TYR A 121 1.08 -4.64 -1.90
N PHE A 122 1.00 -5.39 -2.98
CA PHE A 122 0.62 -4.89 -4.30
C PHE A 122 -0.47 -5.76 -4.90
N CYS A 123 -1.62 -5.16 -5.23
CA CYS A 123 -2.74 -5.87 -5.84
C CYS A 123 -3.45 -5.02 -6.90
N GLY A 124 -3.84 -5.66 -7.99
CA GLY A 124 -4.54 -5.03 -9.11
C GLY A 124 -4.01 -5.49 -10.46
N LEU A 125 -4.06 -4.59 -11.45
CA LEU A 125 -3.64 -4.89 -12.82
C LEU A 125 -2.12 -5.11 -12.89
N LYS A 126 -1.66 -6.15 -13.61
CA LYS A 126 -0.23 -6.39 -13.87
C LYS A 126 0.54 -5.16 -14.36
N GLY A 127 -0.12 -4.30 -15.14
CA GLY A 127 0.46 -3.07 -15.67
C GLY A 127 0.88 -2.03 -14.62
N MET A 128 0.46 -2.16 -13.36
CA MET A 128 0.90 -1.24 -12.30
C MET A 128 2.35 -1.49 -11.85
N MET A 129 2.83 -2.74 -11.93
CA MET A 129 4.10 -3.13 -11.31
C MET A 129 5.33 -2.49 -11.96
N PRO A 130 5.45 -2.38 -13.30
CA PRO A 130 6.63 -1.77 -13.91
C PRO A 130 6.88 -0.33 -13.42
N GLY A 131 5.85 0.52 -13.40
CA GLY A 131 5.99 1.91 -12.96
C GLY A 131 6.30 2.04 -11.46
N ILE A 132 5.74 1.16 -10.64
CA ILE A 132 6.07 1.09 -9.20
C ILE A 132 7.52 0.67 -9.00
N GLN A 133 7.99 -0.38 -9.68
CA GLN A 133 9.36 -0.86 -9.53
C GLN A 133 10.38 0.18 -10.00
N GLU A 134 10.11 0.85 -11.12
CA GLU A 134 10.95 1.94 -11.62
C GLU A 134 11.02 3.10 -10.62
N THR A 135 9.88 3.48 -10.04
CA THR A 135 9.83 4.56 -9.04
C THR A 135 10.59 4.19 -7.77
N LEU A 136 10.37 2.99 -7.22
CA LEU A 136 11.09 2.53 -6.04
C LEU A 136 12.60 2.41 -6.31
N LYS A 137 13.00 1.95 -7.49
CA LYS A 137 14.40 1.91 -7.90
C LYS A 137 15.01 3.30 -7.93
N ARG A 138 14.37 4.25 -8.61
CA ARG A 138 14.83 5.65 -8.70
C ARG A 138 14.96 6.29 -7.31
N VAL A 139 13.98 6.06 -6.43
CA VAL A 139 14.01 6.54 -5.04
C VAL A 139 15.18 5.92 -4.27
N ALA A 140 15.38 4.61 -4.36
CA ALA A 140 16.48 3.93 -3.68
C ALA A 140 17.84 4.49 -4.15
N GLU A 141 18.03 4.62 -5.46
CA GLU A 141 19.27 5.16 -6.03
C GLU A 141 19.53 6.61 -5.60
N ALA A 142 18.49 7.45 -5.57
CA ALA A 142 18.59 8.82 -5.06
C ALA A 142 18.98 8.89 -3.58
N ARG A 143 18.67 7.85 -2.80
CA ARG A 143 19.07 7.67 -1.39
C ARG A 143 20.43 7.00 -1.22
N GLY A 144 21.11 6.66 -2.32
CA GLY A 144 22.37 5.91 -2.29
C GLY A 144 22.20 4.43 -1.90
N GLU A 145 20.99 3.89 -1.98
CA GLU A 145 20.66 2.49 -1.68
C GLU A 145 20.62 1.65 -2.97
N ASN A 146 21.09 0.40 -2.90
CA ASN A 146 20.94 -0.55 -4.00
C ASN A 146 19.56 -1.22 -3.94
N TRP A 147 18.68 -0.89 -4.89
CA TRP A 147 17.31 -1.41 -4.92
C TRP A 147 17.23 -2.93 -5.03
N ASP A 148 18.07 -3.56 -5.84
CA ASP A 148 18.03 -5.02 -6.04
C ASP A 148 18.40 -5.77 -4.75
N GLN A 149 19.39 -5.26 -4.02
CA GLN A 149 19.76 -5.78 -2.70
C GLN A 149 18.63 -5.56 -1.68
N LYS A 150 18.04 -4.36 -1.62
CA LYS A 150 16.92 -4.06 -0.71
C LYS A 150 15.72 -4.95 -1.00
N LEU A 151 15.31 -5.08 -2.26
CA LEU A 151 14.21 -5.95 -2.68
C LEU A 151 14.46 -7.41 -2.33
N SER A 152 15.69 -7.91 -2.52
CA SER A 152 16.08 -9.25 -2.11
C SER A 152 15.92 -9.46 -0.60
N GLN A 153 16.32 -8.47 0.21
CA GLN A 153 16.14 -8.51 1.66
C GLN A 153 14.66 -8.46 2.08
N LEU A 154 13.84 -7.60 1.46
CA LEU A 154 12.40 -7.53 1.73
C LEU A 154 11.71 -8.86 1.44
N LYS A 155 12.06 -9.52 0.33
CA LYS A 155 11.55 -10.86 -0.01
C LYS A 155 12.01 -11.91 1.00
N LYS A 156 13.29 -11.92 1.38
CA LYS A 156 13.84 -12.84 2.39
C LYS A 156 13.15 -12.69 3.75
N LYS A 157 12.82 -11.45 4.14
CA LYS A 157 12.10 -11.11 5.37
C LYS A 157 10.57 -11.27 5.26
N LYS A 158 10.04 -11.72 4.11
CA LYS A 158 8.59 -11.85 3.84
C LYS A 158 7.82 -10.52 4.02
N GLN A 159 8.46 -9.41 3.71
CA GLN A 159 7.84 -8.08 3.73
C GLN A 159 7.21 -7.70 2.38
N TRP A 160 7.52 -8.41 1.29
CA TRP A 160 7.12 -8.05 -0.07
C TRP A 160 6.07 -9.02 -0.63
N HIS A 161 4.84 -8.55 -0.83
CA HIS A 161 3.70 -9.38 -1.24
C HIS A 161 3.07 -8.84 -2.53
N VAL A 162 2.98 -9.67 -3.57
CA VAL A 162 2.45 -9.23 -4.88
C VAL A 162 1.43 -10.24 -5.40
N GLU A 163 0.23 -9.78 -5.68
CA GLU A 163 -0.80 -10.55 -6.37
C GLU A 163 -1.47 -9.68 -7.45
N VAL A 164 -0.96 -9.78 -8.67
CA VAL A 164 -1.42 -8.99 -9.82
C VAL A 164 -1.89 -9.88 -10.96
N TYR A 165 -2.94 -9.44 -11.66
CA TYR A 165 -3.60 -10.21 -12.72
C TYR A 165 -3.69 -9.46 -14.05
#